data_AF-A0A2A6EEJ7-F1
#
_entry.id   AF-A0A2A6EEJ7-F1
#
_cell.length_a   1.000
_cell.length_b   1.000
_cell.length_c   1.000
_cell.angle_alpha   90.00
_cell.angle_beta   90.00
_cell.angle_gamma   90.00
#
_symmetry.space_group_name_H-M   'P 1'
#
loop_
_entity.id
_entity.type
_entity.pdbx_description
1 polymer ?
#
loop_
_entity_poly.entity_id
_entity_poly.type
_entity_poly.pdbx_seq_one_letter_code
_entity_poly.pdbx_strand_id
1 'polypeptide(L)'
;MFYLNNISFVKYIKIIGCLFGVLELSSYLCYTIIIIYDMKISKTIKEHGFTIQQVADAIGLQRSSLANTIGGNPTVETLRKIAEAIGCNITEFFSDEEYVSKEVGLTALVDYNGTLYRADSVGELEMVVEKIKTAENERK
;
A
#
# COMPACT_ATOMS: atom_id res chain seq x y z
N MET A 1 -23.93 -12.11 27.16
CA MET A 1 -23.20 -13.26 27.74
C MET A 1 -23.15 -14.31 26.64
N PHE A 2 -22.09 -14.49 25.87
CA PHE A 2 -20.72 -14.80 26.24
C PHE A 2 -19.70 -14.02 25.40
N TYR A 3 -18.78 -13.35 26.09
CA TYR A 3 -17.48 -12.96 25.54
C TYR A 3 -16.63 -14.23 25.43
N LEU A 4 -16.43 -14.74 24.22
CA LEU A 4 -15.30 -15.64 23.96
C LEU A 4 -14.13 -14.80 23.46
N ASN A 5 -13.06 -14.85 24.26
CA ASN A 5 -11.84 -14.07 24.17
C ASN A 5 -11.28 -13.96 22.74
N ASN A 6 -11.10 -12.71 22.30
CA ASN A 6 -10.55 -12.28 21.02
C ASN A 6 -9.20 -12.96 20.66
N ILE A 7 -8.44 -13.40 21.67
CA ILE A 7 -7.10 -13.99 21.51
C ILE A 7 -7.12 -15.42 20.95
N SER A 8 -8.13 -16.23 21.29
CA SER A 8 -8.22 -17.62 20.79
C SER A 8 -8.69 -17.68 19.33
N PHE A 9 -9.49 -16.70 18.90
CA PHE A 9 -9.99 -16.60 17.52
C PHE A 9 -8.88 -16.21 16.53
N VAL A 10 -8.00 -15.28 16.92
CA VAL A 10 -6.85 -14.86 16.12
C VAL A 10 -5.83 -15.99 15.94
N LYS A 11 -5.62 -16.84 16.96
CA LYS A 11 -4.79 -18.05 16.83
C LYS A 11 -5.42 -19.10 15.90
N TYR A 12 -6.74 -19.27 15.96
CA TYR A 12 -7.46 -20.21 15.10
C TYR A 12 -7.41 -19.82 13.62
N ILE A 13 -7.50 -18.51 13.33
CA ILE A 13 -7.33 -17.95 11.97
C ILE A 13 -5.89 -18.16 11.45
N LYS A 14 -4.88 -18.03 12.31
CA LYS A 14 -3.46 -18.21 11.93
C LYS A 14 -3.12 -19.66 11.58
N ILE A 15 -3.79 -20.64 12.19
CA ILE A 15 -3.60 -22.07 11.93
C ILE A 15 -4.33 -22.50 10.64
N ILE A 16 -5.54 -21.98 10.40
CA ILE A 16 -6.32 -22.29 9.18
C ILE A 16 -5.68 -21.68 7.93
N GLY A 17 -5.09 -20.48 8.03
CA GLY A 17 -4.39 -19.84 6.91
C GLY A 17 -3.14 -20.58 6.41
N CYS A 18 -2.53 -21.43 7.25
CA CYS A 18 -1.32 -22.15 6.90
C CYS A 18 -1.58 -23.46 6.13
N LEU A 19 -2.80 -24.01 6.19
CA LEU A 19 -3.09 -25.35 5.65
C LEU A 19 -3.79 -25.37 4.28
N PHE A 20 -4.30 -24.24 3.76
CA PHE A 20 -5.18 -24.27 2.56
C PHE A 20 -5.04 -23.11 1.53
N GLY A 21 -4.12 -22.16 1.69
CA GLY A 21 -4.37 -20.82 1.12
C GLY A 21 -3.53 -20.32 -0.07
N VAL A 22 -2.49 -21.00 -0.56
CA VAL A 22 -1.53 -20.32 -1.47
C VAL A 22 -2.06 -20.09 -2.90
N LEU A 23 -3.22 -20.63 -3.29
CA LEU A 23 -3.74 -20.52 -4.66
C LEU A 23 -5.11 -19.83 -4.81
N GLU A 24 -5.89 -19.63 -3.75
CA GLU A 24 -7.20 -18.93 -3.84
C GLU A 24 -7.15 -17.49 -3.30
N LEU A 25 -6.06 -17.09 -2.64
CA LEU A 25 -5.92 -15.74 -2.09
C LEU A 25 -5.80 -14.65 -3.18
N SER A 26 -5.34 -14.96 -4.41
CA SER A 26 -5.16 -13.91 -5.43
C SER A 26 -6.47 -13.32 -5.94
N SER A 27 -7.54 -14.13 -6.05
CA SER A 27 -8.84 -13.66 -6.55
C SER A 27 -9.58 -12.85 -5.49
N TYR A 28 -9.49 -13.24 -4.22
CA TYR A 28 -10.09 -12.52 -3.09
C TYR A 28 -9.33 -11.22 -2.77
N LEU A 29 -7.99 -11.23 -2.85
CA LEU A 29 -7.19 -9.99 -2.78
C LEU A 29 -7.57 -9.04 -3.92
N CYS A 30 -7.74 -9.53 -5.14
CA CYS A 30 -8.18 -8.71 -6.27
C CYS A 30 -9.55 -8.05 -6.00
N TYR A 31 -10.52 -8.83 -5.50
CA TYR A 31 -11.87 -8.32 -5.20
C TYR A 31 -11.88 -7.29 -4.07
N THR A 32 -11.08 -7.47 -3.02
CA THR A 32 -11.01 -6.49 -1.92
C THR A 32 -10.21 -5.25 -2.30
N ILE A 33 -9.17 -5.37 -3.14
CA ILE A 33 -8.41 -4.24 -3.69
C ILE A 33 -9.33 -3.35 -4.55
N ILE A 34 -10.22 -3.92 -5.38
CA ILE A 34 -11.12 -3.15 -6.25
C ILE A 34 -12.15 -2.31 -5.45
N ILE A 35 -12.58 -2.75 -4.26
CA ILE A 35 -13.61 -2.07 -3.46
C ILE A 35 -13.03 -0.95 -2.57
N ILE A 36 -11.73 -0.97 -2.27
CA ILE A 36 -11.07 0.02 -1.38
C ILE A 36 -10.33 1.12 -2.16
N TYR A 37 -10.11 0.97 -3.47
CA TYR A 37 -9.37 1.95 -4.29
C TYR A 37 -10.17 3.25 -4.48
N ASP A 38 -10.02 4.20 -3.55
CA ASP A 38 -10.48 5.57 -3.70
C ASP A 38 -9.50 6.32 -4.61
N MET A 39 -9.73 6.32 -5.93
CA MET A 39 -8.88 7.04 -6.88
C MET A 39 -8.93 8.55 -6.60
N LYS A 40 -7.88 9.09 -5.97
CA LYS A 40 -7.80 10.51 -5.55
C LYS A 40 -7.42 11.48 -6.68
N ILE A 41 -7.90 11.26 -7.90
CA ILE A 41 -7.60 12.09 -9.09
C ILE A 41 -7.93 13.57 -8.84
N SER A 42 -9.07 13.84 -8.19
CA SER A 42 -9.49 15.21 -7.83
C SER A 42 -8.53 15.91 -6.86
N LYS A 43 -7.80 15.14 -6.03
CA LYS A 43 -6.80 15.67 -5.10
C LYS A 43 -5.49 15.97 -5.83
N THR A 44 -5.00 15.01 -6.61
CA THR A 44 -3.77 15.14 -7.41
C THR A 44 -3.82 16.35 -8.36
N ILE A 45 -4.96 16.57 -9.04
CA ILE A 45 -5.17 17.75 -9.90
C ILE A 45 -4.97 19.06 -9.13
N LYS A 46 -5.50 19.15 -7.91
CA LYS A 46 -5.39 20.34 -7.06
C LYS A 46 -3.97 20.52 -6.51
N GLU A 47 -3.30 19.43 -6.14
CA GLU A 47 -1.91 19.44 -5.66
C GLU A 47 -0.94 19.97 -6.73
N HIS A 48 -1.23 19.70 -8.01
CA HIS A 48 -0.48 20.22 -9.15
C HIS A 48 -0.87 21.66 -9.55
N GLY A 49 -1.76 22.32 -8.80
CA GLY A 49 -2.17 23.70 -9.06
C GLY A 49 -3.17 23.88 -10.20
N PHE A 50 -3.80 22.79 -10.67
CA PHE A 50 -4.83 22.84 -11.71
C PHE A 50 -6.24 22.79 -11.12
N THR A 51 -7.19 23.36 -11.85
CA THR A 51 -8.61 23.17 -11.60
C THR A 51 -9.19 22.09 -12.51
N ILE A 52 -10.26 21.43 -12.06
CA ILE A 52 -11.00 20.46 -12.88
C ILE A 52 -11.45 21.07 -14.22
N GLN A 53 -11.78 22.38 -14.23
CA GLN A 53 -12.16 23.08 -15.46
C GLN A 53 -10.98 23.16 -16.43
N GLN A 54 -9.79 23.58 -15.98
CA GLN A 54 -8.60 23.69 -16.83
C GLN A 54 -8.18 22.34 -17.40
N VAL A 55 -8.28 21.27 -16.61
CA VAL A 55 -8.00 19.90 -17.09
C VAL A 55 -9.05 19.48 -18.12
N ALA A 56 -10.34 19.76 -17.87
CA ALA A 56 -11.41 19.46 -18.81
C ALA A 56 -11.20 20.17 -20.16
N ASP A 57 -10.82 21.45 -20.12
CA ASP A 57 -10.52 22.25 -21.30
C ASP A 57 -9.31 21.68 -22.07
N ALA A 58 -8.26 21.25 -21.35
CA ALA A 58 -7.05 20.67 -21.95
C ALA A 58 -7.31 19.32 -22.67
N ILE A 59 -8.22 18.50 -22.14
CA ILE A 59 -8.56 17.19 -22.72
C ILE A 59 -9.80 17.22 -23.63
N GLY A 60 -10.38 18.41 -23.84
CA GLY A 60 -11.54 18.62 -24.73
C GLY A 60 -12.86 18.06 -24.20
N LEU A 61 -13.03 17.97 -22.87
CA LEU A 61 -14.26 17.52 -22.22
C LEU A 61 -14.99 18.65 -21.51
N GLN A 62 -16.30 18.49 -21.29
CA GLN A 62 -17.02 19.39 -20.38
C GLN A 62 -16.65 19.07 -18.92
N ARG A 63 -16.61 20.10 -18.07
CA ARG A 63 -16.33 19.96 -16.63
C ARG A 63 -17.23 18.94 -15.93
N SER A 64 -18.52 18.92 -16.24
CA SER A 64 -19.49 17.97 -15.69
C SER A 64 -19.20 16.54 -16.13
N SER A 65 -18.85 16.34 -17.41
CA SER A 65 -18.43 15.04 -17.95
C SER A 65 -17.17 14.55 -17.25
N LEU A 66 -16.14 15.41 -17.12
CA LEU A 66 -14.90 15.05 -16.43
C LEU A 66 -15.15 14.73 -14.94
N ALA A 67 -15.96 15.52 -14.24
CA ALA A 67 -16.29 15.27 -12.85
C ALA A 67 -17.02 13.92 -12.64
N ASN A 68 -17.96 13.58 -13.53
CA ASN A 68 -18.64 12.29 -13.51
C ASN A 68 -17.68 11.14 -13.85
N THR A 69 -16.75 11.35 -14.78
CA THR A 69 -15.73 10.35 -15.13
C THR A 69 -14.74 10.13 -13.99
N ILE A 70 -14.33 11.19 -13.28
CA ILE A 70 -13.44 11.10 -12.12
C ILE A 70 -14.12 10.43 -10.91
N GLY A 71 -15.37 10.78 -10.63
CA GLY A 71 -16.12 10.19 -9.51
C GLY A 71 -16.69 8.79 -9.79
N GLY A 72 -16.53 8.29 -11.01
CA GLY A 72 -16.92 6.94 -11.43
C GLY A 72 -15.70 6.04 -11.61
N ASN A 73 -15.68 5.29 -12.71
CA ASN A 73 -14.55 4.45 -13.09
C ASN A 73 -13.93 4.96 -14.40
N PRO A 74 -12.97 5.90 -14.36
CA PRO A 74 -12.30 6.40 -15.54
C PRO A 74 -11.49 5.30 -16.23
N THR A 75 -11.44 5.35 -17.56
CA THR A 75 -10.57 4.44 -18.32
C THR A 75 -9.10 4.84 -18.17
N VAL A 76 -8.18 3.89 -18.33
CA VAL A 76 -6.73 4.14 -18.32
C VAL A 76 -6.34 5.23 -19.33
N GLU A 77 -6.98 5.27 -20.49
CA GLU A 77 -6.74 6.31 -21.50
C GLU A 77 -7.15 7.70 -21.01
N THR A 78 -8.26 7.80 -20.26
CA THR A 78 -8.69 9.07 -19.67
C THR A 78 -7.73 9.51 -18.59
N LEU A 79 -7.29 8.59 -17.74
CA LEU A 79 -6.28 8.87 -16.71
C LEU A 79 -4.98 9.38 -17.34
N ARG A 80 -4.51 8.75 -18.41
CA ARG A 80 -3.29 9.17 -19.12
C ARG A 80 -3.41 10.60 -19.66
N LYS A 81 -4.54 10.95 -20.28
CA LYS A 81 -4.80 12.31 -20.76
C LYS A 81 -4.81 13.35 -19.64
N ILE A 82 -5.38 13.00 -18.48
CA ILE A 82 -5.37 13.87 -17.29
C ILE A 82 -3.94 14.06 -16.79
N ALA A 83 -3.16 12.97 -16.68
CA ALA A 83 -1.76 13.01 -16.26
C ALA A 83 -0.90 13.85 -17.21
N GLU A 84 -1.05 13.67 -18.52
CA GLU A 84 -0.37 14.47 -19.54
C GLU A 84 -0.75 15.96 -19.45
N ALA A 85 -2.02 16.28 -19.18
CA ALA A 85 -2.50 17.65 -19.05
C ALA A 85 -1.96 18.37 -17.81
N ILE A 86 -1.74 17.65 -16.70
CA ILE A 86 -1.19 18.23 -15.45
C ILE A 86 0.31 17.99 -15.27
N GLY A 87 0.94 17.22 -16.16
CA GLY A 87 2.36 16.91 -16.13
C GLY A 87 2.80 15.94 -15.03
N CYS A 88 1.91 15.04 -14.58
CA CYS A 88 2.21 14.07 -13.51
C CYS A 88 2.35 12.63 -14.05
N ASN A 89 2.80 11.69 -13.22
CA ASN A 89 2.73 10.27 -13.53
C ASN A 89 1.33 9.71 -13.22
N ILE A 90 0.83 8.80 -14.06
CA ILE A 90 -0.46 8.12 -13.83
C ILE A 90 -0.52 7.37 -12.49
N THR A 91 0.64 6.92 -11.96
CA THR A 91 0.73 6.25 -10.65
C THR A 91 0.33 7.17 -9.48
N GLU A 92 0.42 8.48 -9.65
CA GLU A 92 0.09 9.46 -8.60
C GLU A 92 -1.42 9.52 -8.31
N PHE A 93 -2.28 9.07 -9.24
CA PHE A 93 -3.72 8.96 -9.01
C PHE A 93 -4.12 7.79 -8.11
N PHE A 94 -3.22 6.81 -7.99
CA PHE A 94 -3.44 5.54 -7.29
C PHE A 94 -2.71 5.50 -5.94
N SER A 95 -2.04 6.59 -5.57
CA SER A 95 -1.30 6.67 -4.32
C SER A 95 -2.27 6.99 -3.19
N ASP A 96 -2.92 5.96 -2.66
CA ASP A 96 -3.43 6.00 -1.29
C ASP A 96 -2.25 6.22 -0.35
N GLU A 97 -2.53 6.88 0.77
CA GLU A 97 -1.57 7.21 1.82
C GLU A 97 -0.56 6.07 2.03
N GLU A 98 0.73 6.43 1.91
CA GLU A 98 1.87 5.58 2.27
C GLU A 98 2.21 4.39 1.35
N TYR A 99 2.05 4.53 0.03
CA TYR A 99 3.16 4.13 -0.85
C TYR A 99 4.06 5.34 -1.09
N VAL A 100 4.63 5.85 0.02
CA VAL A 100 5.97 6.40 -0.09
C VAL A 100 6.74 5.21 -0.65
N SER A 101 7.15 5.29 -1.92
CA SER A 101 8.43 4.73 -2.29
C SER A 101 9.42 5.37 -1.31
N LYS A 102 9.50 4.83 -0.08
CA LYS A 102 10.66 4.99 0.76
C LYS A 102 11.73 4.52 -0.19
N GLU A 103 12.50 5.45 -0.76
CA GLU A 103 13.74 5.15 -1.45
C GLU A 103 14.32 3.96 -0.72
N VAL A 104 14.41 2.79 -1.38
CA VAL A 104 14.51 1.49 -0.71
C VAL A 104 15.47 1.59 0.47
N GLY A 105 14.87 1.81 1.65
CA GLY A 105 15.62 2.00 2.88
C GLY A 105 16.19 0.65 3.22
N LEU A 106 17.37 0.62 3.84
CA LEU A 106 17.99 -0.61 4.31
C LEU A 106 16.93 -1.49 4.99
N THR A 107 16.64 -2.64 4.40
CA THR A 107 15.79 -3.66 5.03
C THR A 107 16.65 -4.89 5.27
N ALA A 108 16.86 -5.25 6.53
CA ALA A 108 17.62 -6.42 6.94
C ALA A 108 16.69 -7.43 7.64
N LEU A 109 16.78 -8.69 7.20
CA LEU A 109 16.10 -9.84 7.83
C LEU A 109 17.17 -10.77 8.37
N VAL A 110 17.15 -11.03 9.67
CA VAL A 110 18.15 -11.86 10.35
C VAL A 110 17.43 -13.00 11.04
N ASP A 111 17.79 -14.24 10.72
CA ASP A 111 17.36 -15.42 11.47
C ASP A 111 18.50 -15.87 12.38
N TYR A 112 18.22 -15.90 13.68
CA TYR A 112 19.12 -16.46 14.67
C TYR A 112 18.38 -17.44 15.57
N ASN A 113 18.79 -18.71 15.53
CA ASN A 113 18.19 -19.81 16.28
C ASN A 113 16.67 -19.94 16.10
N GLY A 114 16.15 -19.68 14.89
CA GLY A 114 14.72 -19.75 14.58
C GLY A 114 13.92 -18.53 15.05
N THR A 115 14.59 -17.50 15.56
CA THR A 115 13.98 -16.20 15.85
C THR A 115 14.31 -15.24 14.70
N LEU A 116 13.27 -14.72 14.06
CA LEU A 116 13.39 -13.76 12.97
C LEU A 116 13.39 -12.33 13.51
N TYR A 117 14.37 -11.55 13.10
CA TYR A 117 14.50 -10.12 13.35
C TYR A 117 14.38 -9.35 12.04
N ARG A 118 13.76 -8.18 12.12
CA ARG A 118 13.67 -7.21 11.02
C ARG A 118 14.24 -5.88 11.49
N ALA A 119 15.01 -5.22 10.62
CA ALA A 119 15.50 -3.86 10.81
C ALA A 119 15.30 -3.06 9.53
N ASP A 120 14.78 -1.84 9.67
CA ASP A 120 14.55 -0.91 8.56
C ASP A 120 15.56 0.27 8.58
N SER A 121 16.59 0.22 9.44
CA SER A 121 17.71 1.18 9.52
C SER A 121 19.00 0.54 10.05
N VAL A 122 20.16 1.19 9.85
CA VAL A 122 21.46 0.71 10.33
C VAL A 122 21.48 0.60 11.86
N GLY A 123 20.88 1.57 12.57
CA GLY A 123 20.83 1.55 14.04
C GLY A 123 19.98 0.40 14.59
N GLU A 124 18.85 0.10 13.96
CA GLU A 124 18.04 -1.07 14.33
C GLU A 124 18.80 -2.39 14.10
N LEU A 125 19.58 -2.46 13.02
CA LEU A 125 20.42 -3.62 12.72
C LEU A 125 21.51 -3.82 13.79
N GLU A 126 22.17 -2.74 14.22
CA GLU A 126 23.16 -2.79 15.30
C GLU A 126 22.56 -3.34 16.59
N MET A 127 21.35 -2.90 16.97
CA MET A 127 20.64 -3.43 18.14
C MET A 127 20.33 -4.93 18.03
N VAL A 128 19.96 -5.40 16.83
CA VAL A 128 19.75 -6.84 16.60
C VAL A 128 21.06 -7.61 16.79
N VAL A 129 22.16 -7.08 16.25
CA VAL A 129 23.49 -7.70 16.39
C VAL A 129 23.94 -7.72 17.85
N GLU A 130 23.71 -6.66 18.62
CA GLU A 130 24.03 -6.64 20.05
C GLU A 130 23.24 -7.69 20.84
N LYS A 131 21.93 -7.82 20.57
CA LYS A 131 21.11 -8.87 21.21
C LYS A 131 21.64 -10.27 20.93
N ILE A 132 22.03 -10.53 19.68
CA ILE A 132 22.61 -11.82 19.29
C ILE A 132 23.94 -12.06 19.99
N LYS A 133 24.82 -11.06 20.02
CA LYS A 133 26.13 -11.14 20.71
C LYS A 133 25.98 -11.42 22.21
N THR A 134 25.07 -10.74 22.89
CA THR A 134 24.80 -10.99 24.32
C THR A 134 24.30 -12.43 24.53
N ALA A 135 23.37 -12.89 23.69
CA ALA A 135 22.86 -14.26 23.76
C ALA A 135 23.91 -15.33 23.44
N GLU A 136 24.92 -15.03 22.61
CA GLU A 136 26.07 -15.92 22.38
C GLU A 136 27.03 -15.95 23.56
N ASN A 137 27.28 -14.81 24.20
CA ASN A 137 28.19 -14.71 25.34
C ASN A 137 27.63 -15.37 26.61
N GLU A 138 26.30 -15.37 26.81
CA GLU A 138 25.64 -16.09 27.90
C GLU A 138 25.65 -17.61 27.74
N ARG A 139 25.99 -18.13 26.55
CA ARG A 139 26.11 -19.57 26.27
C ARG A 139 27.54 -20.10 26.40
N LYS A 140 28.53 -19.23 26.59
CA LYS A 140 29.93 -19.59 26.86
C LYS A 140 30.19 -19.58 28.36
#